data_AF-A0A5B8LFU5-F1
#
_entry.id   AF-A0A5B8LFU5-F1
#
_cell.length_a   1.000
_cell.length_b   1.000
_cell.length_c   1.000
_cell.angle_alpha   90.00
_cell.angle_beta   90.00
_cell.angle_gamma   90.00
#
_symmetry.space_group_name_H-M   'P 1'
#
loop_
_entity.id
_entity.type
_entity.pdbx_description
1 polymer ?
#
loop_
_entity_poly.entity_id
_entity_poly.type
_entity_poly.pdbx_seq_one_letter_code
_entity_poly.pdbx_strand_id
1 'polypeptide(L)'
;FHFKCDQGIKNLMADQAGDLGGADPDYAMRDLYNNIAQGNNPSWTLKIQVMTYEEAEKFRWNPFDLTKIWPQGEFPLIPVGKMVLNRNPKNYFAEVEQIAFSPAHMIPGVEASPDKMLQGRLFSYSDTHRHRLGSNYLQIP
;
A
#
# COMPACT_ATOMS: atom_id res chain seq x y z
N PHE A 1 0.13 -8.97 -3.65
CA PHE A 1 -0.47 -7.89 -4.47
C PHE A 1 0.63 -6.97 -4.98
N HIS A 2 0.55 -6.53 -6.23
CA HIS A 2 1.56 -5.69 -6.88
C HIS A 2 0.88 -4.52 -7.59
N PHE A 3 1.11 -3.29 -7.12
CA PHE A 3 0.70 -2.07 -7.83
C PHE A 3 1.84 -1.60 -8.73
N LYS A 4 1.71 -1.80 -10.05
CA LYS A 4 2.73 -1.38 -11.02
C LYS A 4 2.45 0.06 -11.45
N CYS A 5 3.38 0.97 -11.18
CA CYS A 5 3.30 2.38 -11.55
C CYS A 5 3.26 2.51 -13.08
N ASP A 6 2.24 3.20 -13.60
CA ASP A 6 2.11 3.40 -15.05
C ASP A 6 2.98 4.58 -15.55
N GLN A 7 3.44 5.46 -14.65
CA GLN A 7 4.31 6.61 -14.95
C GLN A 7 5.80 6.24 -15.05
N GLY A 8 6.15 4.98 -14.80
CA GLY A 8 7.53 4.53 -14.64
C GLY A 8 8.05 4.71 -13.21
N ILE A 9 9.23 4.15 -12.93
CA ILE A 9 9.90 4.24 -11.63
C ILE A 9 11.06 5.21 -11.78
N LYS A 10 11.05 6.29 -10.99
CA LYS A 10 12.13 7.27 -10.89
C LYS A 10 12.53 7.39 -9.43
N ASN A 11 13.83 7.41 -9.19
CA ASN A 11 14.41 7.46 -7.84
C ASN A 11 15.28 8.71 -7.72
N LEU A 12 15.40 9.24 -6.50
CA LEU A 12 16.33 10.32 -6.18
C LEU A 12 17.68 9.74 -5.78
N MET A 13 18.77 10.37 -6.21
CA MET A 13 20.09 10.11 -5.65
C MET A 13 20.20 10.73 -4.25
N ALA A 14 21.12 10.20 -3.44
CA ALA A 14 21.19 10.55 -2.02
C ALA A 14 21.48 12.04 -1.76
N ASP A 15 22.31 12.65 -2.59
CA ASP A 15 22.63 14.08 -2.58
C ASP A 15 21.38 14.93 -2.86
N GLN A 16 20.65 14.62 -3.93
CA GLN A 16 19.42 15.31 -4.32
C GLN A 16 18.33 15.15 -3.26
N ALA A 17 18.21 13.97 -2.67
CA ALA A 17 17.28 13.71 -1.58
C ALA A 17 17.63 14.51 -0.31
N GLY A 18 18.93 14.65 -0.01
CA GLY A 18 19.42 15.48 1.08
C GLY A 18 19.08 16.95 0.90
N ASP A 19 19.31 17.49 -0.30
CA ASP A 19 18.98 18.87 -0.64
C ASP A 19 17.48 19.14 -0.52
N LEU A 20 16.64 18.27 -1.08
CA LEU A 20 15.18 18.37 -1.01
C LEU A 20 14.67 18.27 0.44
N GLY A 21 15.26 17.41 1.27
CA GLY A 21 14.84 17.26 2.66
C GLY A 21 14.97 18.55 3.49
N GLY A 22 15.90 19.44 3.13
CA GLY A 22 16.05 20.75 3.75
C GLY A 22 15.28 21.87 3.05
N ALA A 23 15.35 21.92 1.72
CA ALA A 23 14.79 23.03 0.94
C ALA A 23 13.28 22.90 0.69
N ASP A 24 12.75 21.67 0.65
CA ASP A 24 11.36 21.36 0.31
C ASP A 24 10.89 20.04 0.96
N PRO A 25 10.65 20.04 2.28
CA PRO A 25 10.27 18.82 3.00
C PRO A 25 8.95 18.21 2.50
N ASP A 26 8.10 19.02 1.85
CA ASP A 26 6.80 18.61 1.31
C ASP A 26 6.85 18.17 -0.16
N TYR A 27 8.05 18.03 -0.75
CA TYR A 27 8.26 17.73 -2.18
C TYR A 27 7.29 16.69 -2.76
N ALA A 28 7.22 15.51 -2.14
CA ALA A 28 6.40 14.41 -2.65
C ALA A 28 4.88 14.66 -2.48
N MET A 29 4.48 15.30 -1.38
CA MET A 29 3.08 15.65 -1.14
C MET A 29 2.61 16.72 -2.14
N ARG A 30 3.44 17.75 -2.34
CA ARG A 30 3.19 18.83 -3.30
C ARG A 30 3.12 18.29 -4.74
N ASP A 31 4.03 17.40 -5.12
CA ASP A 31 4.02 16.76 -6.43
C ASP A 31 2.70 16.01 -6.67
N LEU A 32 2.28 15.14 -5.74
CA LEU A 32 1.02 14.41 -5.86
C LEU A 32 -0.19 15.35 -5.97
N TYR A 33 -0.27 16.35 -5.09
CA TYR A 33 -1.38 17.30 -5.07
C TYR A 33 -1.47 18.07 -6.38
N ASN A 34 -0.34 18.61 -6.86
CA ASN A 34 -0.29 19.42 -8.08
C ASN A 34 -0.63 18.60 -9.32
N ASN A 35 -0.14 17.36 -9.41
CA ASN A 35 -0.46 16.47 -10.53
C ASN A 35 -1.97 16.21 -10.61
N ILE A 36 -2.62 15.88 -9.49
CA ILE A 36 -4.07 15.69 -9.46
C ILE A 36 -4.82 16.99 -9.78
N ALA A 37 -4.39 18.13 -9.22
CA ALA A 37 -5.03 19.43 -9.45
C ALA A 37 -4.95 19.89 -10.92
N GLN A 38 -3.90 19.48 -11.63
CA GLN A 38 -3.69 19.75 -13.06
C GLN A 38 -4.35 18.73 -13.98
N GLY A 39 -5.01 17.70 -13.44
CA GLY A 39 -5.61 16.61 -14.21
C GLY A 39 -4.62 15.52 -14.66
N ASN A 40 -3.35 15.61 -14.25
CA ASN A 40 -2.30 14.61 -14.46
C ASN A 40 -2.45 13.46 -13.46
N ASN A 41 -3.59 12.77 -13.50
CA ASN A 41 -3.97 11.77 -12.50
C ASN A 41 -3.04 10.54 -12.52
N PRO A 42 -2.26 10.28 -11.45
CA PRO A 42 -1.37 9.13 -11.41
C PRO A 42 -2.16 7.82 -11.31
N SER A 43 -1.61 6.74 -11.91
CA SER A 43 -2.27 5.45 -11.90
C SER A 43 -1.32 4.26 -11.70
N TRP A 44 -1.91 3.17 -11.24
CA TRP A 44 -1.22 1.90 -11.02
C TRP A 44 -2.04 0.74 -11.54
N THR A 45 -1.41 -0.14 -12.31
CA THR A 45 -2.00 -1.42 -12.71
C THR A 45 -1.84 -2.44 -11.58
N LEU A 46 -2.95 -2.92 -11.01
CA LEU A 46 -2.98 -3.97 -10.00
C LEU A 46 -2.76 -5.33 -10.64
N LYS A 47 -1.76 -6.05 -10.14
CA LYS A 47 -1.47 -7.44 -10.49
C LYS A 47 -1.35 -8.32 -9.24
N ILE A 48 -1.59 -9.61 -9.38
CA ILE A 48 -1.43 -10.60 -8.31
C ILE A 48 -0.51 -11.74 -8.77
N GLN A 49 0.08 -12.44 -7.81
CA GLN A 49 0.67 -13.76 -8.01
C GLN A 49 -0.24 -14.75 -7.29
N VAL A 50 -0.41 -15.92 -7.86
CA VAL A 50 -1.21 -17.01 -7.29
C VAL A 50 -0.29 -18.21 -7.15
N MET A 51 -0.33 -18.85 -5.99
CA MET A 51 0.39 -20.08 -5.67
C MET A 51 -0.63 -21.00 -5.01
N THR A 52 -0.76 -22.24 -5.49
CA THR A 52 -1.64 -23.22 -4.87
C THR A 52 -1.05 -23.72 -3.55
N TYR A 53 -1.86 -24.41 -2.74
CA TYR A 53 -1.38 -24.99 -1.49
C TYR A 53 -0.28 -26.05 -1.74
N GLU A 54 -0.43 -26.87 -2.79
CA GLU A 54 0.54 -27.90 -3.15
C GLU A 54 1.86 -27.31 -3.64
N GLU A 55 1.80 -26.18 -4.35
CA GLU A 55 2.99 -25.43 -4.75
C GLU A 55 3.68 -24.82 -3.53
N ALA A 56 2.91 -24.24 -2.61
CA ALA A 56 3.41 -23.63 -1.37
C ALA A 56 4.14 -24.63 -0.47
N GLU A 57 3.61 -25.85 -0.32
CA GLU A 57 4.25 -26.92 0.47
C GLU A 57 5.59 -27.39 -0.12
N LYS A 58 5.71 -27.36 -1.44
CA LYS A 58 6.90 -27.84 -2.17
C LYS A 58 7.88 -26.72 -2.49
N PHE A 59 7.53 -25.47 -2.20
CA PHE A 59 8.34 -24.34 -2.58
C PHE A 59 9.65 -24.32 -1.78
N ARG A 60 10.73 -23.89 -2.44
CA ARG A 60 12.11 -23.95 -1.92
C ARG A 60 12.34 -23.14 -0.63
N TRP A 61 11.42 -22.26 -0.27
CA TRP A 61 11.37 -21.57 1.02
C TRP A 61 9.92 -21.28 1.40
N ASN A 62 9.69 -20.95 2.67
CA ASN A 62 8.37 -20.60 3.19
C ASN A 62 7.76 -19.43 2.40
N PRO A 63 6.63 -19.61 1.68
CA PRO A 63 5.99 -18.53 0.93
C PRO A 63 5.36 -17.46 1.83
N PHE A 64 5.22 -17.74 3.14
CA PHE A 64 4.75 -16.83 4.18
C PHE A 64 5.88 -16.14 4.95
N ASP A 65 7.14 -16.26 4.51
CA ASP A 65 8.25 -15.46 5.01
C ASP A 65 8.26 -14.10 4.31
N LEU A 66 7.86 -13.04 5.02
CA LEU A 66 7.80 -11.67 4.54
C LEU A 66 9.13 -11.14 3.95
N THR A 67 10.27 -11.74 4.32
CA THR A 67 11.59 -11.34 3.82
C THR A 67 11.92 -11.90 2.43
N LYS A 68 11.04 -12.73 1.86
CA LYS A 68 11.24 -13.38 0.55
C LYS A 68 10.25 -12.85 -0.48
N ILE A 69 10.69 -12.89 -1.74
CA ILE A 69 9.82 -12.65 -2.89
C ILE A 69 9.48 -13.96 -3.58
N TRP A 70 8.31 -14.03 -4.19
CA TRP A 70 7.96 -15.11 -5.12
C TRP A 70 8.51 -14.73 -6.50
N PRO A 71 9.43 -15.52 -7.09
CA PRO A 71 10.04 -15.19 -8.37
C PRO A 71 8.99 -15.02 -9.46
N GLN A 72 9.01 -13.88 -10.15
CA GLN A 72 8.00 -13.58 -11.19
C GLN A 72 8.13 -14.46 -12.45
N GLY A 73 9.27 -15.14 -12.63
CA GLY A 73 9.45 -16.12 -13.70
C GLY A 73 8.78 -17.47 -13.40
N GLU A 74 8.55 -17.79 -12.13
CA GLU A 74 7.87 -19.03 -11.70
C GLU A 74 6.39 -18.77 -11.42
N PHE A 75 6.09 -17.66 -10.75
CA PHE A 75 4.73 -17.21 -10.44
C PHE A 75 4.48 -15.89 -11.16
N PRO A 76 4.04 -15.90 -12.43
CA PRO A 76 3.89 -14.68 -13.22
C PRO A 76 2.80 -13.76 -12.67
N LEU A 77 2.94 -12.47 -12.97
CA LEU A 77 1.97 -11.45 -12.56
C LEU A 77 0.70 -11.52 -13.41
N ILE A 78 -0.43 -11.74 -12.77
CA ILE A 78 -1.76 -11.79 -13.37
C ILE A 78 -2.43 -10.41 -13.20
N PRO A 79 -2.86 -9.73 -14.27
CA PRO A 79 -3.55 -8.44 -14.17
C PRO A 79 -4.95 -8.60 -13.57
N VAL A 80 -5.32 -7.66 -12.69
CA VAL A 80 -6.64 -7.65 -12.02
C VAL A 80 -7.41 -6.37 -12.35
N GLY A 81 -6.75 -5.22 -12.35
CA GLY A 81 -7.43 -3.95 -12.57
C GLY A 81 -6.48 -2.75 -12.52
N LYS A 82 -7.05 -1.55 -12.39
CA LYS A 82 -6.30 -0.29 -12.38
C LYS A 82 -6.82 0.64 -11.29
N MET A 83 -5.90 1.23 -10.54
CA MET A 83 -6.17 2.28 -9.55
C MET A 83 -5.74 3.62 -10.13
N VAL A 84 -6.60 4.63 -10.03
CA VAL A 84 -6.32 6.00 -10.49
C VAL A 84 -6.65 6.95 -9.35
N LEU A 85 -5.71 7.81 -8.98
CA LEU A 85 -5.96 8.89 -8.02
C LEU A 85 -6.32 10.15 -8.80
N ASN A 86 -7.55 10.63 -8.65
CA ASN A 86 -8.10 11.71 -9.49
C ASN A 86 -8.80 12.82 -8.70
N ARG A 87 -8.64 12.83 -7.37
CA ARG A 87 -9.26 13.83 -6.50
C ARG A 87 -8.40 14.07 -5.27
N ASN A 88 -8.06 15.33 -5.02
CA ASN A 88 -7.41 15.75 -3.78
C ASN A 88 -8.41 15.83 -2.61
N PRO A 89 -7.95 15.66 -1.36
CA PRO A 89 -8.78 15.92 -0.19
C PRO A 89 -9.21 17.39 -0.15
N LYS A 90 -10.43 17.65 0.32
CA LYS A 90 -10.92 19.02 0.61
C LYS A 90 -10.40 19.50 1.96
N ASN A 91 -10.23 18.59 2.92
CA ASN A 91 -9.64 18.86 4.21
C ASN A 91 -8.62 17.78 4.56
N TYR A 92 -7.35 18.18 4.64
CA TYR A 92 -6.25 17.25 4.90
C TYR A 92 -6.40 16.54 6.26
N PHE A 93 -6.77 17.26 7.32
CA PHE A 93 -6.92 16.64 8.63
C PHE A 93 -8.06 15.62 8.66
N ALA A 94 -9.24 16.00 8.18
CA ALA A 94 -10.43 15.14 8.23
C ALA A 94 -10.32 13.92 7.30
N GLU A 95 -9.71 14.06 6.12
CA GLU A 95 -9.69 12.99 5.11
C GLU A 95 -8.37 12.20 5.08
N VAL A 96 -7.24 12.80 5.47
CA VAL A 96 -5.91 12.15 5.43
C VAL A 96 -5.41 11.80 6.82
N GLU A 97 -5.36 12.75 7.76
CA GLU A 97 -4.83 12.47 9.11
C GLU A 97 -5.74 11.55 9.93
N GLN A 98 -7.06 11.65 9.74
CA GLN A 98 -8.03 10.81 10.45
C GLN A 98 -8.29 9.45 9.79
N ILE A 99 -7.75 9.18 8.60
CA ILE A 99 -7.96 7.88 7.95
C ILE A 99 -7.36 6.73 8.78
N ALA A 100 -8.03 5.59 8.78
CA ALA A 100 -7.67 4.44 9.61
C ALA A 100 -7.63 3.14 8.79
N PHE A 101 -6.47 2.85 8.18
CA PHE A 101 -6.25 1.58 7.48
C PHE A 101 -6.00 0.44 8.47
N SER A 102 -6.50 -0.76 8.19
CA SER A 102 -6.21 -1.97 8.95
C SER A 102 -6.20 -3.18 8.03
N PRO A 103 -5.19 -4.07 8.09
CA PRO A 103 -5.20 -5.31 7.31
C PRO A 103 -6.30 -6.29 7.76
N ALA A 104 -6.91 -6.06 8.94
CA ALA A 104 -8.07 -6.83 9.38
C ALA A 104 -9.37 -6.45 8.66
N HIS A 105 -9.40 -5.34 7.91
CA HIS A 105 -10.55 -4.93 7.09
C HIS A 105 -10.60 -5.72 5.78
N MET A 106 -10.81 -7.04 5.88
CA MET A 106 -10.95 -7.92 4.72
C MET A 106 -12.42 -8.05 4.29
N ILE A 107 -12.63 -8.28 2.99
CA ILE A 107 -13.94 -8.58 2.40
C ILE A 107 -14.07 -10.09 2.19
N PRO A 108 -15.31 -10.64 2.07
CA PRO A 108 -15.50 -12.04 1.71
C PRO A 108 -14.71 -12.42 0.44
N GLY A 109 -13.96 -13.53 0.52
CA GLY A 109 -13.06 -14.00 -0.55
C GLY A 109 -11.60 -13.58 -0.40
N VAL A 110 -11.26 -12.77 0.61
CA VAL A 110 -9.88 -12.45 0.99
C VAL A 110 -9.66 -12.84 2.45
N GLU A 111 -8.66 -13.67 2.71
CA GLU A 111 -8.36 -14.17 4.05
C GLU A 111 -6.88 -14.00 4.40
N ALA A 112 -6.59 -14.01 5.70
CA ALA A 112 -5.23 -13.87 6.20
C ALA A 112 -4.44 -15.15 6.00
N SER A 113 -3.19 -15.00 5.52
CA SER A 113 -2.25 -16.12 5.47
C SER A 113 -1.61 -16.39 6.84
N PRO A 114 -0.94 -17.54 7.02
CA PRO A 114 -0.17 -17.85 8.23
C PRO A 114 1.09 -17.01 8.48
N ASP A 115 1.38 -15.99 7.67
CA ASP A 115 2.51 -15.07 7.89
C ASP A 115 2.41 -14.45 9.28
N LYS A 116 3.40 -14.75 10.15
CA LYS A 116 3.43 -14.29 11.54
C LYS A 116 3.44 -12.77 11.67
N MET A 117 4.06 -12.05 10.73
CA MET A 117 4.05 -10.59 10.70
C MET A 117 2.66 -10.06 10.35
N LEU A 118 1.96 -10.71 9.41
CA LEU A 118 0.58 -10.37 9.12
C LEU A 118 -0.31 -10.59 10.34
N GLN A 119 -0.20 -11.75 11.00
CA GLN A 119 -1.01 -12.10 12.18
C GLN A 119 -0.90 -11.05 13.30
N GLY A 120 0.31 -10.56 13.59
CA GLY A 120 0.49 -9.46 14.56
C GLY A 120 -0.15 -8.15 14.12
N ARG A 121 -0.08 -7.82 12.82
CA ARG A 121 -0.68 -6.61 12.25
C ARG A 121 -2.20 -6.65 12.23
N LEU A 122 -2.84 -7.81 12.16
CA LEU A 122 -4.32 -7.91 12.26
C LEU A 122 -4.84 -7.35 13.59
N PHE A 123 -4.07 -7.51 14.67
CA PHE A 123 -4.40 -6.96 15.98
C PHE A 123 -3.99 -5.48 16.10
N SER A 124 -2.74 -5.16 15.78
CA SER A 124 -2.09 -3.89 16.16
C SER A 124 -2.77 -2.63 15.61
N TYR A 125 -3.31 -2.66 14.39
CA TYR A 125 -3.87 -1.45 13.76
C TYR A 125 -5.16 -1.01 14.46
N SER A 126 -6.07 -1.94 14.74
CA SER A 126 -7.32 -1.62 15.44
C SER A 126 -7.08 -1.17 16.87
N ASP A 127 -6.03 -1.68 17.53
CA ASP A 127 -5.61 -1.25 18.86
C ASP A 127 -5.13 0.22 18.84
N THR A 128 -4.17 0.56 17.98
CA THR A 128 -3.65 1.94 17.91
C THR A 128 -4.71 2.96 17.48
N HIS A 129 -5.64 2.61 16.59
CA HIS A 129 -6.69 3.53 16.15
C HIS A 129 -7.65 3.91 17.28
N ARG A 130 -7.94 3.00 18.22
CA ARG A 130 -8.76 3.33 19.40
C ARG A 130 -8.11 4.38 20.29
N HIS A 131 -6.78 4.34 20.42
CA HIS A 131 -6.03 5.37 21.15
C HIS A 131 -5.93 6.68 20.36
N ARG A 132 -5.57 6.61 19.07
CA ARG A 132 -5.31 7.76 18.20
C ARG A 132 -6.56 8.57 17.85
N LEU A 133 -7.69 7.89 17.60
CA LEU A 133 -8.91 8.50 17.04
C LEU A 133 -10.15 8.30 17.93
N GLY A 134 -10.04 7.48 18.98
CA GLY A 134 -11.13 7.15 19.89
C GLY A 134 -11.87 5.86 19.52
N SER A 135 -12.77 5.43 20.40
CA SER A 135 -13.48 4.14 20.28
C SER A 135 -14.37 4.02 19.03
N ASN A 136 -14.91 5.15 18.55
CA ASN A 136 -15.85 5.22 17.43
C ASN A 136 -15.19 5.70 16.13
N TYR A 137 -13.88 5.52 15.96
CA TYR A 137 -13.15 6.01 14.77
C TYR A 137 -13.71 5.50 13.43
N LEU A 138 -14.38 4.34 13.43
CA LEU A 138 -15.06 3.79 12.24
C LEU A 138 -16.29 4.60 11.79
N GLN A 139 -16.74 5.57 12.59
CA GLN A 139 -17.84 6.48 12.24
C GLN A 139 -17.34 7.80 11.63
N ILE A 140 -16.02 8.00 11.56
CA ILE A 140 -15.45 9.15 10.85
C ILE A 140 -15.71 8.96 9.34
N PRO A 141 -16.28 9.96 8.64
CA PRO A 141 -16.63 9.85 7.21
C PRO A 141 -15.45 9.56 6.26
#